data_AF-A0A2G5SKE6-F1
#
_entry.id   AF-A0A2G5SKE6-F1
#
_cell.length_a   1.000
_cell.length_b   1.000
_cell.length_c   1.000
_cell.angle_alpha   90.00
_cell.angle_beta   90.00
_cell.angle_gamma   90.00
#
_symmetry.space_group_name_H-M   'P 1'
#
loop_
_entity.id
_entity.type
_entity.pdbx_description
1 polymer ?
#
loop_
_entity_poly.entity_id
_entity_poly.type
_entity_poly.pdbx_seq_one_letter_code
_entity_poly.pdbx_strand_id
1 'polypeptide(L)'
;MSDRQPGPSSSGYQEDEDSKSRKKHWKKAKPSADHVKRPMNPFMIWCQKKRGEMLKSQKGTRPAEISKLLGEGWRLLSDVDKQPYVEEAERLKMDHERNSHVRRKSPDHVKRPMNPFMIWCRSKRGEMLKTQPGMKPSEISKQLGEGWRNMSDDEKRPFVDEAERLKMDHERVRFFY
;
A
#
# COMPACT_ATOMS: atom_id res chain seq x y z
N MET A 1 -39.02 -19.10 -51.72
CA MET A 1 -39.39 -17.72 -51.36
C MET A 1 -39.31 -17.61 -49.85
N SER A 2 -38.24 -16.97 -49.40
CA SER A 2 -37.92 -16.39 -48.09
C SER A 2 -38.72 -16.82 -46.84
N ASP A 3 -38.08 -17.66 -46.02
CA ASP A 3 -38.37 -17.81 -44.59
C ASP A 3 -38.25 -16.44 -43.87
N ARG A 4 -39.38 -15.96 -43.35
CA ARG A 4 -39.45 -14.80 -42.46
C ARG A 4 -39.23 -15.28 -41.02
N GLN A 5 -38.06 -14.98 -40.46
CA GLN A 5 -37.84 -14.98 -39.01
C GLN A 5 -38.61 -13.82 -38.36
N PRO A 6 -39.39 -14.05 -37.28
CA PRO A 6 -39.85 -13.00 -36.40
C PRO A 6 -38.79 -12.71 -35.31
N GLY A 7 -38.38 -11.45 -35.19
CA GLY A 7 -37.64 -10.97 -34.02
C GLY A 7 -38.52 -10.96 -32.77
N PRO A 8 -37.91 -11.04 -31.59
CA PRO A 8 -38.01 -9.89 -30.68
C PRO A 8 -36.66 -9.60 -29.99
N SER A 9 -36.09 -8.43 -30.25
CA SER A 9 -35.02 -7.85 -29.44
C SER A 9 -35.65 -7.03 -28.32
N SER A 10 -35.70 -7.61 -27.12
CA SER A 10 -35.87 -6.86 -25.87
C SER A 10 -35.32 -7.70 -24.73
N SER A 11 -34.10 -7.40 -24.31
CA SER A 11 -33.66 -7.65 -22.95
C SER A 11 -32.81 -6.45 -22.57
N GLY A 12 -33.48 -5.44 -22.01
CA GLY A 12 -32.87 -4.26 -21.45
C GLY A 12 -31.85 -4.63 -20.39
N TYR A 13 -30.61 -4.25 -20.62
CA TYR A 13 -29.64 -4.11 -19.55
C TYR A 13 -29.91 -2.77 -18.87
N GLN A 14 -30.53 -2.83 -17.70
CA GLN A 14 -30.67 -1.68 -16.80
C GLN A 14 -29.28 -1.24 -16.33
N GLU A 15 -28.97 0.04 -16.56
CA GLU A 15 -27.83 0.71 -15.96
C GLU A 15 -28.10 0.91 -14.46
N ASP A 16 -27.49 0.08 -13.62
CA ASP A 16 -27.47 0.30 -12.17
C ASP A 16 -26.44 1.39 -11.81
N GLU A 17 -26.90 2.64 -11.90
CA GLU A 17 -26.32 3.86 -11.34
C GLU A 17 -26.45 3.84 -9.79
N ASP A 18 -25.77 2.94 -9.08
CA ASP A 18 -25.43 3.17 -7.67
C ASP A 18 -24.26 2.29 -7.20
N SER A 19 -23.04 2.84 -7.24
CA SER A 19 -21.89 2.29 -6.52
C SER A 19 -21.08 3.41 -5.90
N LYS A 20 -21.75 4.32 -5.17
CA LYS A 20 -21.09 5.29 -4.29
C LYS A 20 -21.45 5.05 -2.82
N SER A 21 -21.24 3.85 -2.26
CA SER A 21 -21.06 3.75 -0.79
C SER A 21 -20.53 2.42 -0.26
N ARG A 22 -19.28 2.44 0.21
CA ARG A 22 -18.87 2.07 1.59
C ARG A 22 -17.35 2.03 1.68
N LYS A 23 -16.74 3.03 2.34
CA LYS A 23 -15.36 2.91 2.82
C LYS A 23 -15.34 1.82 3.90
N LYS A 24 -15.09 0.56 3.52
CA LYS A 24 -14.88 -0.55 4.45
C LYS A 24 -13.79 -0.12 5.44
N HIS A 25 -14.14 -0.03 6.72
CA HIS A 25 -13.15 0.13 7.78
C HIS A 25 -12.36 -1.17 7.89
N TRP A 26 -11.25 -1.24 7.14
CA TRP A 26 -10.33 -2.36 7.20
C TRP A 26 -9.66 -2.38 8.58
N LYS A 27 -10.04 -3.33 9.43
CA LYS A 27 -9.31 -3.62 10.68
C LYS A 27 -7.99 -4.31 10.29
N LYS A 28 -6.87 -3.60 10.41
CA LYS A 28 -5.54 -4.17 10.18
C LYS A 28 -5.32 -5.30 11.19
N ALA A 29 -4.91 -6.47 10.71
CA ALA A 29 -4.48 -7.57 11.58
C ALA A 29 -3.34 -7.10 12.50
N LYS A 30 -3.34 -7.58 13.75
CA LYS A 30 -2.25 -7.29 14.69
C LYS A 30 -0.94 -7.82 14.09
N PRO A 31 0.16 -7.05 14.13
CA PRO A 31 1.46 -7.53 13.68
C PRO A 31 1.86 -8.80 14.46
N SER A 32 2.58 -9.72 13.80
CA SER A 32 3.14 -10.89 14.47
C SER A 32 4.10 -10.48 15.60
N ALA A 33 4.32 -11.35 16.57
CA ALA A 33 5.29 -11.11 17.65
C ALA A 33 6.72 -10.86 17.13
N ASP A 34 7.02 -11.36 15.93
CA ASP A 34 8.28 -11.17 15.21
C ASP A 34 8.39 -9.80 14.49
N HIS A 35 7.31 -9.02 14.46
CA HIS A 35 7.30 -7.72 13.79
C HIS A 35 8.10 -6.66 14.58
N VAL A 36 9.28 -6.31 14.07
CA VAL A 36 10.06 -5.18 14.60
C VAL A 36 9.35 -3.87 14.23
N LYS A 37 8.90 -3.13 15.24
CA LYS A 37 8.26 -1.81 15.06
C LYS A 37 9.29 -0.80 14.56
N ARG A 38 8.81 0.14 13.75
CA ARG A 38 9.62 1.28 13.29
C ARG A 38 10.12 2.10 14.49
N PRO A 39 11.33 2.66 14.43
CA PRO A 39 11.85 3.54 15.46
C PRO A 39 11.02 4.81 15.51
N MET A 40 10.97 5.44 16.68
CA MET A 40 10.21 6.67 16.89
C MET A 40 10.89 7.84 16.19
N ASN A 41 10.10 8.71 15.57
CA ASN A 41 10.60 9.96 14.99
C ASN A 41 10.75 11.04 16.09
N PRO A 42 11.38 12.20 15.79
CA PRO A 42 11.66 13.25 16.78
C PRO A 42 10.42 13.71 17.54
N PHE A 43 9.33 13.94 16.80
CA PHE A 43 8.04 14.35 17.37
C PHE A 43 7.48 13.31 18.35
N MET A 44 7.57 12.02 18.04
CA MET A 44 7.06 10.94 18.89
C MET A 44 7.86 10.81 20.19
N ILE A 45 9.19 10.99 20.13
CA ILE A 45 10.07 10.99 21.31
C ILE A 45 9.70 12.17 22.22
N TRP A 46 9.59 13.37 21.65
CA TRP A 46 9.16 14.56 22.38
C TRP A 46 7.76 14.39 22.98
N CYS A 47 6.81 13.85 22.21
CA CYS A 47 5.45 13.56 22.68
C CYS A 47 5.44 12.60 23.87
N GLN A 48 6.28 11.57 23.89
CA GLN A 48 6.33 10.63 25.01
C GLN A 48 6.72 11.33 26.31
N LYS A 49 7.76 12.17 26.27
CA LYS A 49 8.22 12.92 27.44
C LYS A 49 7.16 13.90 27.92
N LYS A 50 6.63 14.72 27.01
CA LYS A 50 5.64 15.75 27.34
C LYS A 50 4.28 15.19 27.74
N ARG A 51 3.83 14.10 27.12
CA ARG A 51 2.62 13.40 27.55
C ARG A 51 2.79 12.86 28.98
N GLY A 52 3.96 12.31 29.31
CA GLY A 52 4.27 11.85 30.67
C GLY A 52 4.20 12.99 31.70
N GLU A 53 4.71 14.17 31.38
CA GLU A 53 4.60 15.37 32.22
C GLU A 53 3.14 15.82 32.38
N MET A 54 2.38 15.93 31.28
CA MET A 54 0.98 16.36 31.31
C MET A 54 0.09 15.39 32.09
N LEU A 55 0.32 14.08 32.01
CA LEU A 55 -0.41 13.08 32.80
C LEU A 55 -0.11 13.16 34.31
N LYS A 56 1.10 13.60 34.69
CA LYS A 56 1.47 13.79 36.10
C LYS A 56 0.82 15.05 36.69
N SER A 57 0.74 16.12 35.91
CA SER A 57 0.21 17.42 36.37
C SER A 57 -1.30 17.57 36.22
N GLN A 58 -1.92 16.95 35.21
CA GLN A 58 -3.36 17.00 34.96
C GLN A 58 -3.96 15.60 34.96
N LYS A 59 -4.46 15.17 36.12
CA LYS A 59 -5.29 13.97 36.22
C LYS A 59 -6.69 14.31 35.67
N GLY A 60 -7.02 13.83 34.48
CA GLY A 60 -8.39 13.89 33.92
C GLY A 60 -8.54 14.46 32.51
N THR A 61 -7.48 15.01 31.90
CA THR A 61 -7.55 15.57 30.55
C THR A 61 -7.74 14.47 29.49
N ARG A 62 -8.60 14.70 28.49
CA ARG A 62 -8.90 13.71 27.45
C ARG A 62 -7.64 13.47 26.59
N PRO A 63 -7.27 12.20 26.30
CA PRO A 63 -6.08 11.90 25.50
C PRO A 63 -6.00 12.60 24.14
N ALA A 64 -7.15 12.83 23.50
CA ALA A 64 -7.23 13.51 22.21
C ALA A 64 -6.86 15.00 22.30
N GLU A 65 -7.20 15.68 23.39
CA GLU A 65 -6.86 17.09 23.62
C GLU A 65 -5.35 17.23 23.86
N ILE A 66 -4.78 16.31 24.63
CA ILE A 66 -3.33 16.23 24.84
C ILE A 66 -2.61 16.07 23.49
N SER A 67 -3.07 15.18 22.62
CA SER A 67 -2.47 15.00 21.29
C SER A 67 -2.52 16.26 20.42
N LYS A 68 -3.60 17.07 20.50
CA LYS A 68 -3.70 18.34 19.77
C LYS A 68 -2.69 19.36 20.30
N LEU A 69 -2.64 19.55 21.62
CA LEU A 69 -1.71 20.47 22.27
C LEU A 69 -0.25 20.10 22.01
N LEU A 70 0.09 18.82 22.03
CA LEU A 70 1.43 18.35 21.67
C LEU A 70 1.76 18.65 20.21
N GLY A 71 0.85 18.39 19.27
CA GLY A 71 1.05 18.71 17.87
C GLY A 71 1.32 20.20 17.63
N GLU A 72 0.60 21.08 18.32
CA GLU A 72 0.82 22.53 18.29
C GLU A 72 2.16 22.92 18.92
N GLY A 73 2.46 22.40 20.11
CA GLY A 73 3.71 22.66 20.82
C GLY A 73 4.93 22.29 19.99
N TRP A 74 4.92 21.14 19.32
CA TRP A 74 6.03 20.73 18.44
C TRP A 74 6.25 21.67 17.25
N ARG A 75 5.17 22.22 16.67
CA ARG A 75 5.29 23.18 15.55
C ARG A 75 5.94 24.49 15.99
N LEU A 76 5.68 24.91 17.23
CA LEU A 76 6.21 26.16 17.80
C LEU A 76 7.62 26.02 18.39
N LEU A 77 8.10 24.79 18.64
CA LEU A 77 9.48 24.59 19.09
C LEU A 77 10.48 25.11 18.07
N SER A 78 11.55 25.76 18.56
CA SER A 78 12.68 26.15 17.72
C SER A 78 13.44 24.92 17.21
N ASP A 79 14.23 25.08 16.15
CA ASP A 79 15.05 23.98 15.65
C ASP A 79 16.11 23.55 16.68
N VAL A 80 16.62 24.48 17.48
CA VAL A 80 17.53 24.20 18.60
C VAL A 80 16.86 23.33 19.67
N ASP A 81 15.60 23.60 20.00
CA ASP A 81 14.86 22.79 20.98
C ASP A 81 14.45 21.41 20.42
N LYS A 82 14.29 21.30 19.10
CA LYS A 82 14.01 20.04 18.40
C LYS A 82 15.27 19.17 18.27
N GLN A 83 16.45 19.79 18.17
CA GLN A 83 17.73 19.15 17.93
C GLN A 83 18.00 17.91 18.80
N PRO A 84 17.85 17.93 20.15
CA PRO A 84 18.09 16.73 20.96
C PRO A 84 17.14 15.57 20.62
N TYR A 85 15.92 15.86 20.15
CA TYR A 85 14.98 14.84 19.72
C TYR A 85 15.26 14.33 18.31
N VAL A 86 15.87 15.17 17.46
CA VAL A 86 16.36 14.77 16.14
C VAL A 86 17.50 13.78 16.31
N GLU A 87 18.50 14.11 17.11
CA GLU A 87 19.64 13.25 17.40
C GLU A 87 19.21 11.91 18.03
N GLU A 88 18.30 11.94 18.99
CA GLU A 88 17.76 10.72 19.60
C GLU A 88 16.98 9.86 18.58
N ALA A 89 16.22 10.47 17.67
CA ALA A 89 15.53 9.74 16.60
C ALA A 89 16.50 9.11 15.61
N GLU A 90 17.58 9.81 15.28
CA GLU A 90 18.65 9.28 14.43
C GLU A 90 19.34 8.10 15.10
N ARG A 91 19.64 8.19 16.40
CA ARG A 91 20.19 7.07 17.18
C ARG A 91 19.27 5.86 17.15
N LEU A 92 17.98 6.05 17.45
CA LEU A 92 16.98 4.98 17.39
C LEU A 92 16.84 4.39 15.99
N LYS A 93 16.98 5.22 14.94
CA LYS A 93 17.00 4.77 13.56
C LYS A 93 18.23 3.91 13.27
N MET A 94 19.42 4.31 13.69
CA MET A 94 20.65 3.53 13.51
C MET A 94 20.60 2.19 14.25
N ASP A 95 20.10 2.17 15.48
CA ASP A 95 19.96 0.92 16.25
C ASP A 95 18.93 -0.01 15.63
N HIS A 96 17.80 0.55 15.16
CA HIS A 96 16.81 -0.22 14.42
C HIS A 96 17.36 -0.74 13.09
N GLU A 97 18.12 0.06 12.35
CA GLU A 97 18.80 -0.40 11.13
C GLU A 97 19.74 -1.55 11.47
N ARG A 98 20.63 -1.41 12.45
CA ARG A 98 21.54 -2.48 12.89
C ARG A 98 20.81 -3.78 13.23
N ASN A 99 19.70 -3.70 13.96
CA ASN A 99 18.94 -4.88 14.40
C ASN A 99 17.95 -5.42 13.34
N SER A 100 17.46 -4.57 12.42
CA SER A 100 16.51 -4.96 11.36
C SER A 100 17.15 -5.73 10.22
N HIS A 101 18.44 -5.52 9.95
CA HIS A 101 19.19 -6.31 8.96
C HIS A 101 19.31 -7.78 9.38
N VAL A 102 19.25 -8.10 10.67
CA VAL A 102 19.25 -9.47 11.20
C VAL A 102 17.91 -10.18 10.92
N ARG A 103 16.83 -9.41 10.74
CA ARG A 103 15.47 -9.90 10.47
C ARG A 103 14.94 -9.48 9.11
N ARG A 104 15.80 -9.41 8.08
CA ARG A 104 15.30 -9.43 6.69
C ARG A 104 14.39 -10.65 6.58
N LYS A 105 13.25 -10.51 5.87
CA LYS A 105 12.30 -11.61 5.61
C LYS A 105 13.10 -12.88 5.38
N SER A 106 12.75 -13.96 6.09
CA SER A 106 13.50 -15.22 6.12
C SER A 106 14.08 -15.52 4.75
N PRO A 107 15.33 -15.98 4.63
CA PRO A 107 15.90 -16.41 3.35
C PRO A 107 14.95 -17.34 2.57
N ASP A 108 14.14 -18.11 3.31
CA ASP A 108 13.13 -19.06 2.80
C ASP A 108 11.82 -18.40 2.33
N HIS A 109 11.67 -17.07 2.45
CA HIS A 109 10.47 -16.37 2.02
C HIS A 109 10.43 -16.21 0.49
N VAL A 110 9.75 -17.14 -0.17
CA VAL A 110 9.47 -17.07 -1.61
C VAL A 110 8.41 -15.99 -1.90
N LYS A 111 8.80 -14.93 -2.62
CA LYS A 111 7.89 -13.84 -3.03
C LYS A 111 6.76 -14.36 -3.91
N ARG A 112 5.55 -13.82 -3.74
CA ARG A 112 4.39 -14.17 -4.58
C ARG A 112 4.67 -13.91 -6.06
N PRO A 113 4.17 -14.78 -6.96
CA PRO A 113 4.31 -14.62 -8.39
C PRO A 113 3.48 -13.43 -8.88
N MET A 114 3.83 -12.91 -10.06
CA MET A 114 3.08 -11.81 -10.68
C MET A 114 1.73 -12.35 -11.20
N ASN A 115 0.68 -11.53 -11.06
CA ASN A 115 -0.63 -11.82 -11.64
C ASN A 115 -0.70 -11.38 -13.12
N PRO A 116 -1.76 -11.74 -13.88
CA PRO A 116 -1.85 -11.43 -15.32
C PRO A 116 -1.68 -9.94 -15.64
N PHE A 117 -2.36 -9.08 -14.87
CA PHE A 117 -2.26 -7.63 -15.01
C PHE A 117 -0.84 -7.10 -14.79
N MET A 118 -0.13 -7.63 -13.79
CA MET A 118 1.24 -7.21 -13.47
C MET A 118 2.25 -7.66 -14.54
N ILE A 119 2.02 -8.81 -15.16
CA ILE A 119 2.84 -9.31 -16.28
C ILE A 119 2.67 -8.38 -17.49
N TRP A 120 1.43 -8.07 -17.86
CA TRP A 120 1.13 -7.12 -18.93
C TRP A 120 1.65 -5.70 -18.64
N CYS A 121 1.46 -5.20 -17.41
CA CYS A 121 1.96 -3.88 -17.00
C CYS A 121 3.48 -3.78 -17.10
N ARG A 122 4.23 -4.87 -16.93
CA ARG A 122 5.69 -4.84 -16.94
C ARG A 122 6.23 -4.40 -18.30
N SER A 123 5.66 -4.89 -19.39
CA SER A 123 6.05 -4.48 -20.75
C SER A 123 5.51 -3.09 -21.09
N LYS A 124 4.21 -2.86 -20.87
CA LYS A 124 3.57 -1.60 -21.26
C LYS A 124 4.02 -0.38 -20.45
N ARG A 125 4.34 -0.52 -19.17
CA ARG A 125 4.94 0.57 -18.39
C ARG A 125 6.26 1.04 -19.00
N GLY A 126 7.10 0.12 -19.48
CA GLY A 126 8.38 0.46 -20.11
C GLY A 126 8.21 1.22 -21.42
N GLU A 127 7.22 0.84 -22.23
CA GLU A 127 6.84 1.55 -23.45
C GLU A 127 6.32 2.96 -23.15
N MET A 128 5.40 3.09 -22.19
CA MET A 128 4.83 4.38 -21.80
C MET A 128 5.87 5.35 -21.26
N LEU A 129 6.84 4.87 -20.47
CA LEU A 129 7.95 5.68 -19.97
C LEU A 129 8.86 6.19 -21.09
N LYS A 130 9.01 5.42 -22.18
CA LYS A 130 9.80 5.85 -23.36
C LYS A 130 9.05 6.89 -24.19
N THR A 131 7.74 6.71 -24.38
CA THR A 131 6.92 7.64 -25.18
C THR A 131 6.58 8.92 -24.44
N GLN A 132 6.49 8.86 -23.10
CA GLN A 132 6.08 9.98 -22.25
C GLN A 132 7.09 10.16 -21.10
N PRO A 133 8.34 10.54 -21.40
CA PRO A 133 9.35 10.80 -20.38
C PRO A 133 8.91 12.03 -19.55
N GLY A 134 8.59 11.82 -18.27
CA GLY A 134 8.14 12.87 -17.35
C GLY A 134 6.71 12.71 -16.81
N MET A 135 5.93 11.76 -17.34
CA MET A 135 4.65 11.42 -16.74
C MET A 135 4.84 10.81 -15.35
N LYS A 136 4.00 11.21 -14.39
CA LYS A 136 4.01 10.65 -13.04
C LYS A 136 3.69 9.14 -13.08
N PRO A 137 4.43 8.29 -12.34
CA PRO A 137 4.16 6.85 -12.30
C PRO A 137 2.72 6.48 -11.86
N SER A 138 2.07 7.34 -11.06
CA SER A 138 0.66 7.22 -10.68
C SER A 138 -0.26 7.24 -11.89
N GLU A 139 -0.01 8.18 -12.81
CA GLU A 139 -0.86 8.42 -13.99
C GLU A 139 -0.65 7.32 -15.03
N ILE A 140 0.60 6.86 -15.21
CA ILE A 140 0.89 5.66 -16.01
C ILE A 140 0.12 4.46 -15.46
N SER A 141 0.10 4.28 -14.14
CA SER A 141 -0.59 3.14 -13.52
C SER A 141 -2.12 3.21 -13.69
N LYS A 142 -2.71 4.42 -13.71
CA LYS A 142 -4.14 4.60 -13.99
C LYS A 142 -4.47 4.21 -15.43
N GLN A 143 -3.72 4.73 -16.40
CA GLN A 143 -3.92 4.41 -17.82
C GLN A 143 -3.74 2.93 -18.11
N LEU A 144 -2.74 2.28 -17.49
CA LEU A 144 -2.58 0.82 -17.59
C LEU A 144 -3.78 0.08 -17.00
N GLY A 145 -4.29 0.49 -15.83
CA GLY A 145 -5.48 -0.12 -15.23
C GLY A 145 -6.73 0.01 -16.09
N GLU A 146 -6.90 1.14 -16.79
CA GLU A 146 -7.98 1.33 -17.77
C GLU A 146 -7.77 0.47 -19.02
N GLY A 147 -6.56 0.47 -19.59
CA GLY A 147 -6.23 -0.37 -20.74
C GLY A 147 -6.50 -1.86 -20.48
N TRP A 148 -6.06 -2.38 -19.34
CA TRP A 148 -6.32 -3.77 -18.97
C TRP A 148 -7.81 -4.08 -18.81
N ARG A 149 -8.61 -3.17 -18.24
CA ARG A 149 -10.06 -3.40 -18.09
C ARG A 149 -10.76 -3.50 -19.44
N ASN A 150 -10.32 -2.70 -20.41
CA ASN A 150 -10.93 -2.61 -21.73
C ASN A 150 -10.41 -3.68 -22.72
N MET A 151 -9.34 -4.42 -22.39
CA MET A 151 -8.86 -5.54 -23.20
C MET A 151 -9.87 -6.69 -23.21
N SER A 152 -9.97 -7.39 -24.34
CA SER A 152 -10.78 -8.61 -24.45
C SER A 152 -10.15 -9.78 -23.69
N ASP A 153 -10.94 -10.83 -23.44
CA ASP A 153 -10.43 -12.01 -22.76
C ASP A 153 -9.37 -12.75 -23.60
N ASP A 154 -9.49 -12.73 -24.93
CA ASP A 154 -8.49 -13.31 -25.84
C ASP A 154 -7.16 -12.54 -25.77
N GLU A 155 -7.20 -11.21 -25.65
CA GLU A 155 -5.99 -10.39 -25.47
C GLU A 155 -5.35 -10.60 -24.10
N LYS A 156 -6.15 -10.89 -23.07
CA LYS A 156 -5.68 -11.18 -21.71
C LYS A 156 -5.13 -12.60 -21.58
N ARG A 157 -5.64 -13.54 -22.37
CA ARG A 157 -5.32 -14.97 -22.30
C ARG A 157 -3.83 -15.31 -22.20
N PRO A 158 -2.93 -14.79 -23.05
CA PRO A 158 -1.50 -15.10 -22.93
C PRO A 158 -0.89 -14.66 -21.58
N PHE A 159 -1.41 -13.58 -20.99
CA PHE A 159 -0.95 -13.10 -19.67
C PHE A 159 -1.57 -13.91 -18.53
N VAL A 160 -2.77 -14.45 -18.73
CA VAL A 160 -3.42 -15.39 -17.80
C VAL A 160 -2.61 -16.69 -17.75
N ASP A 161 -2.35 -17.30 -18.91
CA ASP A 161 -1.58 -18.54 -19.02
C ASP A 161 -0.18 -18.39 -18.41
N GLU A 162 0.51 -17.28 -18.66
CA GLU A 162 1.82 -16.99 -18.07
C GLU A 162 1.74 -16.80 -16.55
N ALA A 163 0.69 -16.16 -16.04
CA ALA A 163 0.51 -16.01 -14.59
C ALA A 163 0.24 -17.36 -13.91
N GLU A 164 -0.52 -18.24 -14.55
CA GLU A 164 -0.76 -19.59 -14.07
C GLU A 164 0.54 -20.40 -14.05
N ARG A 165 1.36 -20.30 -15.09
CA ARG A 165 2.70 -20.91 -15.13
C ARG A 165 3.59 -20.40 -13.98
N LEU A 166 3.68 -19.09 -13.79
CA LEU A 166 4.44 -18.49 -12.69
C LEU A 166 3.91 -18.90 -11.31
N LYS A 167 2.60 -19.12 -11.20
CA LYS A 167 1.96 -19.62 -10.00
C LYS A 167 2.35 -21.07 -9.72
N MET A 168 2.31 -21.94 -10.73
CA MET A 168 2.73 -23.34 -10.60
C MET A 168 4.22 -23.46 -10.25
N ASP A 169 5.08 -22.64 -10.88
CA ASP A 169 6.51 -22.61 -10.56
C ASP A 169 6.76 -22.10 -9.13
N HIS A 170 6.03 -21.08 -8.71
CA HIS A 170 6.10 -20.57 -7.33
C HIS A 170 5.64 -21.62 -6.31
N GLU A 171 4.55 -22.32 -6.59
CA GLU A 171 4.07 -23.43 -5.76
C GLU A 171 5.13 -24.53 -5.67
N ARG A 172 5.72 -24.94 -6.80
CA ARG A 172 6.81 -25.92 -6.83
C ARG A 172 7.96 -25.47 -5.95
N VAL A 173 8.50 -24.27 -6.15
CA VAL A 173 9.62 -23.75 -5.35
C VAL A 173 9.24 -23.66 -3.86
N ARG A 174 8.01 -23.24 -3.54
CA ARG A 174 7.52 -23.16 -2.17
C ARG A 174 7.35 -24.53 -1.51
N PHE A 175 7.12 -25.60 -2.26
CA PHE A 175 7.03 -26.96 -1.70
C PHE A 175 8.39 -27.60 -1.42
N PHE A 176 9.47 -27.12 -2.06
CA PHE A 176 10.84 -27.65 -1.89
C PHE A 176 11.69 -26.90 -0.84
N TYR A 177 11.19 -25.81 -0.26
CA TYR A 177 11.82 -25.01 0.81
C TYR A 177 10.87 -24.87 2.00
#